data_AF-A0A961G1M3-F1
#
_entry.id   AF-A0A961G1M3-F1
#
_cell.length_a   1.000
_cell.length_b   1.000
_cell.length_c   1.000
_cell.angle_alpha   90.00
_cell.angle_beta   90.00
_cell.angle_gamma   90.00
#
_symmetry.space_group_name_H-M   'P 1'
#
loop_
_entity.id
_entity.type
_entity.pdbx_description
1 polymer ?
#
loop_
_entity_poly.entity_id
_entity_poly.type
_entity_poly.pdbx_seq_one_letter_code
_entity_poly.pdbx_strand_id
1 'polypeptide(L)'
;MSQTIAELEAALNASPDNWSARRALAEAQLAEGQQVAAAHLLMAAPMVPGDEDNLMFTAYTIAHTAEGWEPAQGLLEDYLKAHPESSAAHLTFGRLLLGRGDTAGAESHFKVAAVLDPSIQVDAEMQAPVGVHAIHLQGEGPHHGERMLIVGEGEAVHAADKKSDTNEKVGALAAAIAVHAAIIFLLGLVALTVPVSAPPQLSVSSVSGEESSTVENVQLNKVSRKTSATMSQSTPIVSVEAFSPTAVPQIVDPNNTFSMIGATGDSGDFGMSMSGFGDVSNMGAIPAQMRSRCSASQRLKRLRESGGDERAEAAVKKALDFIASKQNADGSWGKEFKYASTGLALLSFLGHCETPESAKYGDSVVNGTLFLMETAKKNKGKMATEGAGNHHSYEHAIATYALCELYTMTKESGREIPRLENTLRDAVGIIVDGQDKAGGWVYGYANGGNNPDMSVSGWQIQALKAAHNTGKKFSGVDRALDKAISYVKKAQDDKNGGWKYRLVGEESTGKPTLTGAGILALQIWNEGDSDHVKKGLDFLDKNYLGRPPGADFYAPYYNMQAYFMEGGTRWETFNSKFQKTLLDAQNADGSWTKGDAKDSLIRNTAWGALMLEVYYRYLPTSDKVQGLKVR
;
A
#
# COMPACT_ATOMS: atom_id res chain seq x y z
N MET A 1 7.34 -12.57 18.40
CA MET A 1 8.05 -13.77 17.92
C MET A 1 8.09 -14.82 19.01
N SER A 2 8.85 -14.68 20.10
CA SER A 2 8.84 -15.60 21.25
C SER A 2 7.44 -15.96 21.81
N GLN A 3 6.53 -14.98 21.98
CA GLN A 3 5.15 -15.26 22.39
C GLN A 3 4.38 -16.11 21.35
N THR A 4 4.63 -15.90 20.07
CA THR A 4 4.00 -16.62 18.95
C THR A 4 4.47 -18.07 18.88
N ILE A 5 5.76 -18.32 19.14
CA ILE A 5 6.30 -19.68 19.29
C ILE A 5 5.62 -20.40 20.44
N ALA A 6 5.52 -19.78 21.63
CA ALA A 6 4.85 -20.38 22.79
C ALA A 6 3.36 -20.68 22.55
N GLU A 7 2.65 -19.83 21.80
CA GLU A 7 1.25 -20.05 21.41
C GLU A 7 1.10 -21.22 20.41
N LEU A 8 2.03 -21.36 19.46
CA LEU A 8 2.07 -22.47 18.50
C LEU A 8 2.49 -23.80 19.15
N GLU A 9 3.47 -23.78 20.07
CA GLU A 9 3.84 -24.92 20.91
C GLU A 9 2.66 -25.37 21.77
N ALA A 10 1.91 -24.44 22.38
CA ALA A 10 0.71 -24.78 23.13
C ALA A 10 -0.38 -25.41 22.24
N ALA A 11 -0.58 -24.88 21.02
CA ALA A 11 -1.53 -25.44 20.05
C ALA A 11 -1.14 -26.84 19.58
N LEU A 12 0.16 -27.08 19.32
CA LEU A 12 0.66 -28.39 18.91
C LEU A 12 0.67 -29.40 20.06
N ASN A 13 0.96 -28.98 21.29
CA ASN A 13 0.81 -29.82 22.49
C ASN A 13 -0.66 -30.23 22.73
N ALA A 14 -1.61 -29.34 22.42
CA ALA A 14 -3.05 -29.64 22.50
C ALA A 14 -3.55 -30.49 21.32
N SER A 15 -2.83 -30.56 20.20
CA SER A 15 -3.19 -31.34 19.01
C SER A 15 -1.94 -31.73 18.20
N PRO A 16 -1.23 -32.81 18.58
CA PRO A 16 0.06 -33.18 17.94
C PRO A 16 -0.02 -33.47 16.44
N ASP A 17 -1.20 -33.88 15.96
CA ASP A 17 -1.49 -34.15 14.55
C ASP A 17 -1.81 -32.87 13.73
N ASN A 18 -1.86 -31.69 14.37
CA ASN A 18 -2.15 -30.42 13.71
C ASN A 18 -0.96 -29.97 12.86
N TRP A 19 -0.95 -30.44 11.61
CA TRP A 19 0.07 -30.10 10.62
C TRP A 19 0.25 -28.58 10.45
N SER A 20 -0.84 -27.82 10.37
CA SER A 20 -0.77 -26.36 10.17
C SER A 20 -0.07 -25.65 11.33
N ALA A 21 -0.32 -26.07 12.57
CA ALA A 21 0.41 -25.56 13.74
C ALA A 21 1.89 -25.99 13.72
N ARG A 22 2.17 -27.24 13.34
CA ARG A 22 3.52 -27.79 13.24
C ARG A 22 4.38 -27.08 12.19
N ARG A 23 3.83 -26.86 10.99
CA ARG A 23 4.49 -26.14 9.90
C ARG A 23 4.72 -24.67 10.27
N ALA A 24 3.71 -23.98 10.81
CA ALA A 24 3.86 -22.59 11.27
C ALA A 24 4.92 -22.45 12.38
N LEU A 25 5.04 -23.44 13.27
CA LEU A 25 6.08 -23.47 14.30
C LEU A 25 7.48 -23.75 13.69
N ALA A 26 7.58 -24.65 12.71
CA ALA A 26 8.83 -24.90 11.98
C ALA A 26 9.29 -23.67 11.19
N GLU A 27 8.38 -22.97 10.52
CA GLU A 27 8.65 -21.71 9.82
C GLU A 27 9.10 -20.60 10.79
N ALA A 28 8.47 -20.49 11.96
CA ALA A 28 8.90 -19.55 13.01
C ALA A 28 10.28 -19.90 13.59
N GLN A 29 10.57 -21.18 13.80
CA GLN A 29 11.88 -21.67 14.24
C GLN A 29 12.96 -21.40 13.19
N LEU A 30 12.69 -21.63 11.90
CA LEU A 30 13.59 -21.28 10.80
C LEU A 30 13.89 -19.77 10.75
N ALA A 31 12.88 -18.93 10.95
CA ALA A 31 13.05 -17.47 11.00
C ALA A 31 13.92 -16.99 12.18
N GLU A 32 13.89 -17.69 13.31
CA GLU A 32 14.81 -17.46 14.45
C GLU A 32 16.16 -18.19 14.30
N GLY A 33 16.45 -18.79 13.14
CA GLY A 33 17.70 -19.52 12.86
C GLY A 33 17.79 -20.91 13.52
N GLN A 34 16.71 -21.39 14.14
CA GLN A 34 16.62 -22.67 14.86
C GLN A 34 16.40 -23.86 13.90
N GLN A 35 17.24 -23.99 12.87
CA GLN A 35 17.10 -24.98 11.78
C GLN A 35 16.96 -26.43 12.28
N VAL A 36 17.76 -26.81 13.29
CA VAL A 36 17.72 -28.15 13.90
C VAL A 36 16.39 -28.41 14.61
N ALA A 37 15.84 -27.41 15.31
CA ALA A 37 14.55 -27.53 15.99
C ALA A 37 13.40 -27.72 14.98
N ALA A 38 13.40 -26.93 13.91
CA ALA A 38 12.42 -27.05 12.82
C ALA A 38 12.49 -28.41 12.13
N ALA A 39 13.69 -28.92 11.86
CA ALA A 39 13.88 -30.25 11.28
C ALA A 39 13.37 -31.36 12.21
N HIS A 40 13.75 -31.36 13.49
CA HIS A 40 13.27 -32.36 14.46
C HIS A 40 11.74 -32.31 14.61
N LEU A 41 11.17 -31.09 14.60
CA LEU A 41 9.73 -30.87 14.68
C LEU A 41 8.97 -31.48 13.49
N LEU A 42 9.50 -31.36 12.28
CA LEU A 42 8.89 -31.94 11.07
C LEU A 42 9.14 -33.46 10.98
N MET A 43 10.32 -33.96 11.36
CA MET A 43 10.59 -35.41 11.43
C MET A 43 9.72 -36.12 12.47
N ALA A 44 9.31 -35.42 13.53
CA ALA A 44 8.36 -35.91 14.52
C ALA A 44 6.88 -35.82 14.09
N ALA A 45 6.58 -35.49 12.82
CA ALA A 45 5.21 -35.43 12.31
C ALA A 45 4.65 -36.85 12.10
N PRO A 46 3.46 -37.18 12.64
CA PRO A 46 2.83 -38.49 12.41
C PRO A 46 2.47 -38.76 10.94
N MET A 47 2.23 -37.70 10.18
CA MET A 47 2.03 -37.71 8.73
C MET A 47 2.38 -36.33 8.17
N VAL A 48 3.09 -36.29 7.03
CA VAL A 48 3.23 -35.10 6.20
C VAL A 48 2.11 -35.15 5.15
N PRO A 49 1.31 -34.10 4.95
CA PRO A 49 0.32 -34.05 3.86
C PRO A 49 0.98 -34.26 2.50
N GLY A 50 0.33 -35.04 1.64
CA GLY A 50 0.90 -35.50 0.37
C GLY A 50 0.88 -34.48 -0.78
N ASP A 51 0.57 -33.20 -0.51
CA ASP A 51 0.68 -32.14 -1.51
C ASP A 51 2.14 -31.68 -1.69
N GLU A 52 2.43 -31.18 -2.89
CA GLU A 52 3.78 -30.79 -3.32
C GLU A 52 4.47 -29.84 -2.34
N ASP A 53 3.78 -28.77 -1.93
CA ASP A 53 4.35 -27.71 -1.11
C ASP A 53 4.73 -28.21 0.30
N ASN A 54 3.87 -29.01 0.94
CA ASN A 54 4.18 -29.63 2.23
C ASN A 54 5.32 -30.66 2.14
N LEU A 55 5.36 -31.47 1.08
CA LEU A 55 6.44 -32.44 0.87
C LEU A 55 7.78 -31.76 0.58
N MET A 56 7.81 -30.76 -0.32
CA MET A 56 9.04 -30.03 -0.66
C MET A 56 9.57 -29.24 0.52
N PHE A 57 8.69 -28.51 1.25
CA PHE A 57 9.07 -27.80 2.46
C PHE A 57 9.68 -28.74 3.51
N THR A 58 9.07 -29.91 3.70
CA THR A 58 9.53 -30.90 4.68
C THR A 58 10.87 -31.50 4.27
N ALA A 59 10.98 -32.04 3.06
CA ALA A 59 12.21 -32.63 2.54
C ALA A 59 13.37 -31.62 2.57
N TYR A 60 13.15 -30.39 2.11
CA TYR A 60 14.14 -29.33 2.17
C TYR A 60 14.57 -29.05 3.62
N THR A 61 13.62 -28.81 4.52
CA THR A 61 13.92 -28.45 5.92
C THR A 61 14.68 -29.55 6.67
N ILE A 62 14.24 -30.81 6.57
CA ILE A 62 14.85 -31.91 7.33
C ILE A 62 16.23 -32.30 6.80
N ALA A 63 16.48 -32.17 5.48
CA ALA A 63 17.77 -32.46 4.84
C ALA A 63 18.95 -31.61 5.34
N HIS A 64 18.68 -30.47 5.99
CA HIS A 64 19.70 -29.62 6.62
C HIS A 64 20.26 -30.22 7.93
N THR A 65 19.70 -31.35 8.40
CA THR A 65 20.27 -32.15 9.50
C THR A 65 20.93 -33.42 8.96
N ALA A 66 21.92 -33.94 9.70
CA ALA A 66 22.59 -35.19 9.31
C ALA A 66 21.63 -36.39 9.26
N GLU A 67 20.65 -36.41 10.16
CA GLU A 67 19.65 -37.47 10.33
C GLU A 67 18.44 -37.35 9.38
N GLY A 68 18.07 -36.13 8.96
CA GLY A 68 16.93 -35.91 8.06
C GLY A 68 17.19 -36.12 6.57
N TRP A 69 18.44 -36.39 6.15
CA TRP A 69 18.76 -36.61 4.73
C TRP A 69 18.04 -37.82 4.12
N GLU A 70 18.17 -39.01 4.73
CA GLU A 70 17.54 -40.22 4.19
C GLU A 70 15.99 -40.08 4.14
N PRO A 71 15.31 -39.54 5.17
CA PRO A 71 13.90 -39.16 5.06
C PRO A 71 13.58 -38.17 3.92
N ALA A 72 14.38 -37.12 3.73
CA ALA A 72 14.16 -36.13 2.68
C ALA A 72 14.31 -36.73 1.27
N GLN A 73 15.35 -37.54 1.07
CA GLN A 73 15.59 -38.24 -0.19
C GLN A 73 14.43 -39.21 -0.48
N GLY A 74 14.01 -40.01 0.50
CA GLY A 74 12.87 -40.93 0.35
C GLY A 74 11.57 -40.20 -0.01
N LEU A 75 11.25 -39.08 0.64
CA LEU A 75 10.07 -38.26 0.32
C LEU A 75 10.11 -37.74 -1.13
N LEU A 76 11.28 -37.30 -1.62
CA LEU A 76 11.44 -36.79 -2.97
C LEU A 76 11.40 -37.90 -4.03
N GLU A 77 12.01 -39.06 -3.76
CA GLU A 77 11.97 -40.22 -4.65
C GLU A 77 10.56 -40.81 -4.79
N ASP A 78 9.84 -41.01 -3.68
CA ASP A 78 8.47 -41.51 -3.71
C ASP A 78 7.51 -40.52 -4.38
N TYR A 79 7.67 -39.21 -4.15
CA TYR A 79 6.87 -38.19 -4.82
C TYR A 79 7.15 -38.15 -6.34
N LEU A 80 8.42 -38.08 -6.77
CA LEU A 80 8.79 -38.05 -8.19
C LEU A 80 8.45 -39.34 -8.94
N LYS A 81 8.35 -40.47 -8.25
CA LYS A 81 7.87 -41.74 -8.81
C LYS A 81 6.37 -41.71 -9.13
N ALA A 82 5.59 -40.92 -8.40
CA ALA A 82 4.17 -40.66 -8.69
C ALA A 82 3.96 -39.46 -9.63
N HIS A 83 4.85 -38.46 -9.55
CA HIS A 83 4.75 -37.15 -10.20
C HIS A 83 6.05 -36.76 -10.95
N PRO A 84 6.46 -37.52 -11.99
CA PRO A 84 7.68 -37.22 -12.76
C PRO A 84 7.60 -35.90 -13.55
N GLU A 85 6.41 -35.30 -13.65
CA GLU A 85 6.16 -33.98 -14.25
C GLU A 85 6.41 -32.79 -13.30
N SER A 86 6.76 -33.03 -12.03
CA SER A 86 6.99 -31.96 -11.06
C SER A 86 8.35 -31.27 -11.24
N SER A 87 8.34 -30.08 -11.87
CA SER A 87 9.53 -29.24 -11.96
C SER A 87 10.04 -28.83 -10.57
N ALA A 88 9.14 -28.56 -9.61
CA ALA A 88 9.47 -28.16 -8.25
C ALA A 88 10.18 -29.27 -7.45
N ALA A 89 9.75 -30.53 -7.59
CA ALA A 89 10.41 -31.65 -6.92
C ALA A 89 11.76 -32.00 -7.56
N HIS A 90 11.87 -31.92 -8.90
CA HIS A 90 13.17 -32.03 -9.56
C HIS A 90 14.12 -30.91 -9.11
N LEU A 91 13.68 -29.66 -9.07
CA LEU A 91 14.48 -28.51 -8.61
C LEU A 91 14.92 -28.64 -7.15
N THR A 92 14.00 -29.06 -6.26
CA THR A 92 14.29 -29.25 -4.82
C THR A 92 15.32 -30.36 -4.61
N PHE A 93 15.14 -31.51 -5.25
CA PHE A 93 16.08 -32.62 -5.14
C PHE A 93 17.46 -32.26 -5.73
N GLY A 94 17.48 -31.54 -6.86
CA GLY A 94 18.73 -31.06 -7.45
C GLY A 94 19.54 -30.16 -6.50
N ARG A 95 18.88 -29.21 -5.80
CA ARG A 95 19.52 -28.34 -4.80
C ARG A 95 20.05 -29.12 -3.60
N LEU A 96 19.30 -30.13 -3.13
CA LEU A 96 19.73 -30.97 -2.01
C LEU A 96 20.94 -31.85 -2.38
N LEU A 97 20.96 -32.43 -3.58
CA LEU A 97 22.10 -33.18 -4.13
C LEU A 97 23.33 -32.28 -4.29
N LEU A 98 23.15 -31.07 -4.82
CA LEU A 98 24.22 -30.07 -4.96
C LEU A 98 24.83 -29.73 -3.59
N GLY A 99 24.01 -29.60 -2.55
CA GLY A 99 24.47 -29.36 -1.18
C GLY A 99 25.14 -30.53 -0.47
N ARG A 100 24.96 -31.76 -0.98
CA ARG A 100 25.78 -32.93 -0.61
C ARG A 100 27.02 -33.10 -1.49
N GLY A 101 27.21 -32.24 -2.49
CA GLY A 101 28.32 -32.32 -3.45
C GLY A 101 28.09 -33.30 -4.60
N ASP A 102 26.89 -33.88 -4.75
CA ASP A 102 26.53 -34.65 -5.94
C ASP A 102 26.09 -33.70 -7.06
N THR A 103 27.10 -33.10 -7.71
CA THR A 103 26.91 -32.18 -8.83
C THR A 103 26.29 -32.87 -10.05
N ALA A 104 26.53 -34.17 -10.26
CA ALA A 104 26.03 -34.91 -11.41
C ALA A 104 24.53 -35.25 -11.26
N GLY A 105 24.12 -35.69 -10.06
CA GLY A 105 22.72 -35.84 -9.69
C GLY A 105 21.98 -34.51 -9.76
N ALA A 106 22.57 -33.44 -9.21
CA ALA A 106 22.01 -32.08 -9.26
C ALA A 106 21.75 -31.61 -10.70
N GLU A 107 22.77 -31.67 -11.57
CA GLU A 107 22.66 -31.23 -12.96
C GLU A 107 21.62 -32.04 -13.75
N SER A 108 21.52 -33.35 -13.49
CA SER A 108 20.49 -34.22 -14.08
C SER A 108 19.08 -33.77 -13.68
N HIS A 109 18.85 -33.50 -12.40
CA HIS A 109 17.56 -33.02 -11.91
C HIS A 109 17.21 -31.61 -12.42
N PHE A 110 18.17 -30.68 -12.45
CA PHE A 110 17.95 -29.33 -13.00
C PHE A 110 17.63 -29.33 -14.49
N LYS A 111 18.23 -30.23 -15.29
CA LYS A 111 17.89 -30.39 -16.71
C LYS A 111 16.45 -30.84 -16.91
N VAL A 112 15.97 -31.78 -16.10
CA VAL A 112 14.55 -32.20 -16.16
C VAL A 112 13.63 -31.07 -15.72
N ALA A 113 13.97 -30.36 -14.63
CA ALA A 113 13.20 -29.20 -14.17
C ALA A 113 13.09 -28.11 -15.25
N ALA A 114 14.19 -27.78 -15.96
CA ALA A 114 14.20 -26.77 -17.03
C ALA A 114 13.47 -27.19 -18.31
N VAL A 115 13.28 -28.49 -18.55
CA VAL A 115 12.40 -28.99 -19.65
C VAL A 115 10.92 -28.82 -19.29
N LEU A 116 10.57 -28.98 -18.01
CA LEU A 116 9.21 -28.86 -17.48
C LEU A 116 8.82 -27.39 -17.27
N ASP A 117 9.74 -26.54 -16.81
CA ASP A 117 9.61 -25.10 -16.68
C ASP A 117 10.80 -24.37 -17.35
N PRO A 118 10.63 -23.87 -18.59
CA PRO A 118 11.68 -23.16 -19.33
C PRO A 118 12.16 -21.84 -18.73
N SER A 119 11.58 -21.37 -17.62
CA SER A 119 12.13 -20.22 -16.88
C SER A 119 13.40 -20.59 -16.09
N ILE A 120 13.54 -21.86 -15.68
CA ILE A 120 14.68 -22.36 -14.90
C ILE A 120 15.95 -22.38 -15.76
N GLN A 121 16.99 -21.69 -15.30
CA GLN A 121 18.30 -21.67 -15.96
C GLN A 121 19.27 -22.63 -15.24
N VAL A 122 19.58 -23.77 -15.86
CA VAL A 122 20.42 -24.83 -15.28
C VAL A 122 21.77 -24.29 -14.79
N ASP A 123 22.44 -23.46 -15.58
CA ASP A 123 23.73 -22.88 -15.22
C ASP A 123 23.66 -21.95 -14.00
N ALA A 124 22.51 -21.29 -13.78
CA ALA A 124 22.29 -20.44 -12.61
C ALA A 124 22.03 -21.28 -11.35
N GLU A 125 21.25 -22.35 -11.45
CA GLU A 125 21.01 -23.28 -10.33
C GLU A 125 22.28 -24.04 -9.91
N MET A 126 23.14 -24.42 -10.88
CA MET A 126 24.45 -25.03 -10.61
C MET A 126 25.46 -24.06 -9.99
N GLN A 127 25.26 -22.75 -10.14
CA GLN A 127 26.12 -21.69 -9.57
C GLN A 127 25.51 -21.04 -8.31
N ALA A 128 24.26 -21.37 -7.97
CA ALA A 128 23.59 -20.81 -6.82
C ALA A 128 24.35 -21.16 -5.53
N PRO A 129 24.55 -20.20 -4.61
CA PRO A 129 25.23 -20.48 -3.36
C PRO A 129 24.43 -21.52 -2.57
N VAL A 130 25.01 -22.70 -2.35
CA VAL A 130 24.38 -23.75 -1.55
C VAL A 130 24.32 -23.28 -0.09
N GLY A 131 23.17 -22.72 0.28
CA GLY A 131 22.94 -22.14 1.59
C GLY A 131 22.77 -23.19 2.68
N VAL A 132 23.88 -23.68 3.26
CA VAL A 132 23.85 -24.40 4.54
C VAL A 132 24.49 -23.52 5.63
N HIS A 133 23.67 -23.03 6.57
CA HIS A 133 24.15 -22.46 7.83
C HIS A 133 24.56 -23.59 8.80
N ALA A 134 25.53 -24.40 8.39
CA ALA A 134 26.14 -25.41 9.23
C ALA A 134 27.41 -24.87 9.90
N ILE A 135 27.27 -24.58 11.20
CA ILE A 135 28.29 -24.84 12.21
C ILE A 135 29.60 -24.05 12.07
N HIS A 136 29.71 -22.96 12.85
CA HIS A 136 30.98 -22.62 13.50
C HIS A 136 30.88 -22.96 15.00
N LEU A 137 30.99 -24.25 15.31
CA LEU A 137 31.34 -24.70 16.66
C LEU A 137 32.87 -24.65 16.81
N GLN A 138 33.33 -24.17 17.96
CA GLN A 138 34.77 -24.00 18.24
C GLN A 138 35.50 -25.35 18.28
N GLY A 139 36.70 -25.43 17.70
CA GLY A 139 37.58 -26.59 17.87
C GLY A 139 38.81 -26.65 16.96
N GLU A 140 39.92 -26.07 17.42
CA GLU A 140 41.33 -26.43 17.12
C GLU A 140 41.86 -26.38 15.65
N GLY A 141 43.10 -25.87 15.47
CA GLY A 141 43.84 -25.88 14.18
C GLY A 141 44.90 -27.00 14.14
N PRO A 142 46.01 -26.91 13.37
CA PRO A 142 46.35 -25.95 12.29
C PRO A 142 46.89 -26.61 10.99
N HIS A 143 47.17 -25.82 9.94
CA HIS A 143 48.33 -25.89 8.99
C HIS A 143 48.07 -25.54 7.50
N HIS A 144 48.94 -24.64 6.99
CA HIS A 144 49.49 -24.45 5.64
C HIS A 144 48.73 -24.80 4.34
N GLY A 145 48.81 -23.87 3.38
CA GLY A 145 48.61 -24.14 1.95
C GLY A 145 48.68 -22.91 1.04
N GLU A 146 49.83 -22.25 0.92
CA GLU A 146 50.02 -21.19 -0.09
C GLU A 146 49.83 -21.74 -1.52
N ARG A 147 49.08 -21.03 -2.37
CA ARG A 147 49.31 -21.04 -3.82
C ARG A 147 49.17 -19.64 -4.42
N MET A 148 50.31 -19.14 -4.89
CA MET A 148 50.49 -17.92 -5.66
C MET A 148 50.50 -18.24 -7.16
N LEU A 149 49.82 -17.43 -7.99
CA LEU A 149 50.02 -17.27 -9.44
C LEU A 149 49.29 -15.97 -9.84
N ILE A 150 49.99 -14.83 -9.83
CA ILE A 150 50.76 -14.22 -10.93
C ILE A 150 49.85 -13.46 -11.94
N VAL A 151 50.15 -12.18 -12.10
CA VAL A 151 49.39 -11.14 -12.81
C VAL A 151 49.88 -10.96 -14.26
N GLY A 152 49.00 -10.50 -15.15
CA GLY A 152 49.34 -9.92 -16.45
C GLY A 152 48.70 -8.53 -16.64
N GLU A 153 49.53 -7.55 -16.99
CA GLU A 153 49.29 -6.10 -17.22
C GLU A 153 48.13 -5.79 -18.22
N GLY A 154 47.40 -4.67 -18.23
CA GLY A 154 47.32 -3.40 -17.47
C GLY A 154 45.99 -2.69 -17.89
N GLU A 155 45.55 -1.50 -17.47
CA GLU A 155 46.16 -0.36 -16.76
C GLU A 155 45.33 0.03 -15.52
N ALA A 156 45.98 0.55 -14.48
CA ALA A 156 45.31 1.14 -13.31
C ALA A 156 45.38 2.68 -13.35
N VAL A 157 44.24 3.35 -13.39
CA VAL A 157 44.13 4.80 -13.08
C VAL A 157 43.72 4.99 -11.63
N HIS A 158 44.68 5.33 -10.78
CA HIS A 158 44.44 5.66 -9.37
C HIS A 158 43.63 6.96 -9.22
N ALA A 159 42.38 6.84 -8.78
CA ALA A 159 41.60 7.95 -8.21
C ALA A 159 41.55 7.84 -6.68
N ALA A 160 42.68 8.19 -6.05
CA ALA A 160 42.89 8.55 -4.63
C ALA A 160 41.87 8.07 -3.57
N ASP A 161 42.27 7.07 -2.79
CA ASP A 161 41.85 6.93 -1.38
C ASP A 161 42.37 8.15 -0.57
N LYS A 162 41.56 9.23 -0.49
CA LYS A 162 41.84 10.32 0.46
C LYS A 162 41.43 9.82 1.85
N LYS A 163 42.43 9.43 2.67
CA LYS A 163 42.25 9.17 4.11
C LYS A 163 41.35 10.25 4.73
N SER A 164 40.30 9.84 5.44
CA SER A 164 39.34 10.77 6.06
C SER A 164 40.04 11.64 7.10
N ASP A 165 40.40 12.87 6.72
CA ASP A 165 41.03 13.81 7.64
C ASP A 165 40.00 14.35 8.64
N THR A 166 40.03 13.77 9.85
CA THR A 166 39.17 14.16 10.97
C THR A 166 39.34 15.63 11.35
N ASN A 167 40.48 16.26 11.05
CA ASN A 167 40.74 17.65 11.40
C ASN A 167 39.94 18.63 10.53
N GLU A 168 39.77 18.36 9.23
CA GLU A 168 38.91 19.18 8.34
C GLU A 168 37.45 19.15 8.83
N LYS A 169 36.96 17.97 9.26
CA LYS A 169 35.59 17.77 9.78
C LYS A 169 35.36 18.48 11.12
N VAL A 170 36.33 18.43 12.04
CA VAL A 170 36.27 19.14 13.33
C VAL A 170 36.35 20.67 13.12
N GLY A 171 37.19 21.14 12.21
CA GLY A 171 37.27 22.56 11.83
C GLY A 171 35.95 23.09 11.26
N ALA A 172 35.31 22.34 10.35
CA ALA A 172 34.02 22.69 9.79
C ALA A 172 32.91 22.75 10.86
N LEU A 173 32.90 21.80 11.81
CA LEU A 173 31.95 21.81 12.93
C LEU A 173 32.15 23.00 13.87
N ALA A 174 33.41 23.32 14.21
CA ALA A 174 33.73 24.49 15.04
C ALA A 174 33.32 25.82 14.36
N ALA A 175 33.54 25.94 13.05
CA ALA A 175 33.09 27.09 12.27
C ALA A 175 31.55 27.20 12.25
N ALA A 176 30.83 26.09 12.06
CA ALA A 176 29.38 26.07 12.10
C ALA A 176 28.81 26.49 13.48
N ILE A 177 29.43 26.03 14.58
CA ILE A 177 29.06 26.43 15.94
C ILE A 177 29.30 27.94 16.16
N ALA A 178 30.44 28.47 15.71
CA ALA A 178 30.75 29.90 15.82
C ALA A 178 29.75 30.78 15.05
N VAL A 179 29.33 30.38 13.85
CA VAL A 179 28.30 31.07 13.07
C VAL A 179 26.95 31.05 13.78
N HIS A 180 26.51 29.92 14.33
CA HIS A 180 25.24 29.85 15.08
C HIS A 180 25.28 30.69 16.37
N ALA A 181 26.41 30.69 17.10
CA ALA A 181 26.59 31.54 18.27
C ALA A 181 26.51 33.03 17.92
N ALA A 182 27.13 33.45 16.81
CA ALA A 182 27.06 34.84 16.31
C ALA A 182 25.62 35.24 15.91
N ILE A 183 24.88 34.35 15.25
CA ILE A 183 23.47 34.58 14.90
C ILE A 183 22.60 34.70 16.16
N ILE A 184 22.76 33.82 17.14
CA ILE A 184 22.02 33.88 18.41
C ILE A 184 22.34 35.18 19.17
N PHE A 185 23.60 35.59 19.20
CA PHE A 185 24.02 36.86 19.82
C PHE A 185 23.41 38.09 19.12
N LEU A 186 23.40 38.11 17.78
CA LEU A 186 22.74 39.17 17.00
C LEU A 186 21.22 39.20 17.23
N LEU A 187 20.55 38.05 17.28
CA LEU A 187 19.12 37.97 17.59
C LEU A 187 18.82 38.43 19.03
N GLY A 188 19.70 38.12 19.98
CA GLY A 188 19.62 38.62 21.36
C GLY A 188 19.77 40.14 21.46
N LEU A 189 20.69 40.73 20.69
CA LEU A 189 20.82 42.19 20.58
C LEU A 189 19.57 42.84 19.99
N VAL A 190 18.97 42.25 18.94
CA VAL A 190 17.69 42.74 18.39
C VAL A 190 16.59 42.70 19.45
N ALA A 191 16.46 41.59 20.19
CA ALA A 191 15.46 41.46 21.25
C ALA A 191 15.62 42.50 22.38
N LEU A 192 16.84 42.95 22.67
CA LEU A 192 17.11 44.03 23.64
C LEU A 192 16.77 45.44 23.13
N THR A 193 16.54 45.62 21.81
CA THR A 193 16.19 46.92 21.21
C THR A 193 14.69 47.12 20.98
N VAL A 194 13.87 46.09 21.19
CA VAL A 194 12.40 46.19 21.05
C VAL A 194 11.78 46.61 22.40
N PRO A 195 11.25 47.84 22.55
CA PRO A 195 10.59 48.23 23.78
C PRO A 195 9.30 47.42 23.96
N VAL A 196 9.08 46.90 25.17
CA VAL A 196 7.84 46.21 25.54
C VAL A 196 6.69 47.20 25.44
N SER A 197 5.77 46.97 24.50
CA SER A 197 4.57 47.79 24.37
C SER A 197 3.69 47.60 25.61
N ALA A 198 3.44 48.69 26.33
CA ALA A 198 2.55 48.65 27.49
C ALA A 198 1.12 48.27 27.05
N PRO A 199 0.37 47.49 27.86
CA PRO A 199 -1.00 47.15 27.51
C PRO A 199 -1.87 48.42 27.39
N PRO A 200 -2.80 48.47 26.42
CA PRO A 200 -3.58 49.68 26.16
C PRO A 200 -4.45 50.05 27.36
N GLN A 201 -4.28 51.27 27.89
CA GLN A 201 -5.20 51.81 28.88
C GLN A 201 -6.45 52.35 28.20
N LEU A 202 -7.61 51.82 28.60
CA LEU A 202 -8.92 52.29 28.16
C LEU A 202 -9.26 53.62 28.85
N SER A 203 -8.82 54.74 28.27
CA SER A 203 -9.29 56.07 28.65
C SER A 203 -10.68 56.33 28.07
N VAL A 204 -11.73 56.13 28.88
CA VAL A 204 -13.11 56.48 28.50
C VAL A 204 -13.33 57.96 28.74
N SER A 205 -13.36 58.76 27.66
CA SER A 205 -13.86 60.13 27.69
C SER A 205 -15.37 60.13 27.50
N SER A 206 -16.10 60.52 28.54
CA SER A 206 -17.55 60.70 28.49
C SER A 206 -17.94 62.02 27.82
N VAL A 207 -18.85 61.97 26.85
CA VAL A 207 -19.64 63.13 26.39
C VAL A 207 -21.12 62.77 26.52
N SER A 208 -21.89 63.68 27.10
CA SER A 208 -23.35 63.58 27.32
C SER A 208 -24.15 63.63 26.00
N GLY A 209 -25.31 62.98 25.89
CA GLY A 209 -26.03 62.21 26.92
C GLY A 209 -27.35 61.61 26.43
N GLU A 210 -28.25 61.35 27.40
CA GLU A 210 -29.64 60.85 27.29
C GLU A 210 -29.80 59.40 26.78
N GLU A 211 -29.82 58.43 27.72
CA GLU A 211 -31.00 57.61 28.11
C GLU A 211 -31.11 56.29 27.30
N SER A 212 -31.55 55.11 27.76
CA SER A 212 -31.90 54.53 29.07
C SER A 212 -32.06 52.99 28.83
N SER A 213 -31.71 52.03 29.69
CA SER A 213 -31.17 52.01 31.07
C SER A 213 -30.40 50.69 31.39
N THR A 214 -30.00 50.54 32.66
CA THR A 214 -29.27 49.46 33.37
C THR A 214 -29.55 47.98 33.02
N VAL A 215 -28.46 47.21 32.85
CA VAL A 215 -28.36 45.79 33.26
C VAL A 215 -27.58 45.74 34.57
N GLU A 216 -28.11 45.05 35.59
CA GLU A 216 -27.35 44.74 36.80
C GLU A 216 -26.86 43.28 36.78
N ASN A 217 -25.64 43.08 37.27
CA ASN A 217 -24.94 41.80 37.32
C ASN A 217 -25.58 40.84 38.35
N VAL A 218 -25.19 39.57 38.34
CA VAL A 218 -24.50 38.95 39.50
C VAL A 218 -23.90 37.59 39.14
N GLN A 219 -22.86 37.24 39.89
CA GLN A 219 -21.93 36.13 39.69
C GLN A 219 -22.56 34.74 39.86
N LEU A 220 -21.96 33.76 39.18
CA LEU A 220 -22.13 32.34 39.45
C LEU A 220 -21.75 32.01 40.91
N ASN A 221 -22.69 31.44 41.66
CA ASN A 221 -22.38 30.79 42.93
C ASN A 221 -22.95 29.36 42.96
N LYS A 222 -22.11 28.43 43.42
CA LYS A 222 -22.30 26.98 43.26
C LYS A 222 -23.16 26.42 44.41
N VAL A 223 -24.34 25.88 44.13
CA VAL A 223 -25.20 25.23 45.14
C VAL A 223 -25.61 23.83 44.67
N SER A 224 -25.41 22.84 45.54
CA SER A 224 -25.89 21.46 45.38
C SER A 224 -27.28 21.31 46.00
N ARG A 225 -28.19 20.54 45.38
CA ARG A 225 -29.24 19.85 46.15
C ARG A 225 -29.87 18.62 45.47
N LYS A 226 -29.76 17.51 46.21
CA LYS A 226 -30.74 16.43 46.50
C LYS A 226 -31.75 15.98 45.42
N THR A 227 -31.68 14.66 45.19
CA THR A 227 -32.79 13.71 44.95
C THR A 227 -34.19 14.15 45.37
N SER A 228 -35.15 13.88 44.48
CA SER A 228 -36.47 13.34 44.84
C SER A 228 -36.81 12.18 43.89
N ALA A 229 -37.53 11.17 44.38
CA ALA A 229 -37.84 9.97 43.63
C ALA A 229 -39.32 9.91 43.26
N THR A 230 -39.62 9.47 42.03
CA THR A 230 -40.94 8.94 41.66
C THR A 230 -40.72 7.69 40.81
N MET A 231 -41.25 6.55 41.28
CA MET A 231 -41.26 5.31 40.52
C MET A 231 -42.28 5.38 39.39
N SER A 232 -41.98 4.77 38.25
CA SER A 232 -43.01 4.16 37.40
C SER A 232 -42.49 2.87 36.79
N GLN A 233 -43.39 1.93 36.53
CA GLN A 233 -43.09 0.51 36.47
C GLN A 233 -42.56 0.03 35.12
N SER A 234 -41.77 -1.04 35.16
CA SER A 234 -41.31 -1.79 34.01
C SER A 234 -42.45 -2.52 33.30
N THR A 235 -42.49 -2.44 31.97
CA THR A 235 -43.12 -3.45 31.11
C THR A 235 -42.04 -4.31 30.45
N PRO A 236 -42.16 -5.65 30.44
CA PRO A 236 -41.18 -6.51 29.78
C PRO A 236 -41.46 -6.50 28.26
N ILE A 237 -40.53 -5.98 27.47
CA ILE A 237 -40.55 -6.27 26.03
C ILE A 237 -39.95 -7.65 25.85
N VAL A 238 -40.79 -8.56 25.37
CA VAL A 238 -40.48 -9.97 25.09
C VAL A 238 -39.34 -10.03 24.06
N SER A 239 -38.18 -10.50 24.50
CA SER A 239 -37.17 -11.08 23.61
C SER A 239 -37.72 -12.40 23.06
N VAL A 240 -38.23 -12.37 21.83
CA VAL A 240 -38.61 -13.61 21.12
C VAL A 240 -37.32 -14.28 20.65
N GLU A 241 -36.86 -15.27 21.40
CA GLU A 241 -35.93 -16.26 20.89
C GLU A 241 -36.63 -17.20 19.88
N ALA A 242 -35.80 -17.80 19.03
CA ALA A 242 -36.11 -18.90 18.11
C ALA A 242 -37.04 -18.61 16.91
N PHE A 243 -36.42 -18.65 15.72
CA PHE A 243 -36.55 -19.89 14.95
C PHE A 243 -35.21 -20.63 14.91
N SER A 244 -35.29 -21.94 14.76
CA SER A 244 -34.32 -22.90 15.29
C SER A 244 -33.05 -23.10 14.45
N PRO A 245 -31.96 -23.57 15.09
CA PRO A 245 -30.78 -24.07 14.39
C PRO A 245 -31.01 -25.47 13.81
N THR A 246 -30.05 -25.90 12.97
CA THR A 246 -29.79 -27.28 12.51
C THR A 246 -30.50 -27.74 11.24
N ALA A 247 -29.82 -27.52 10.11
CA ALA A 247 -29.67 -28.54 9.08
C ALA A 247 -28.22 -28.48 8.55
N VAL A 248 -27.30 -29.18 9.22
CA VAL A 248 -25.98 -29.48 8.69
C VAL A 248 -26.10 -30.72 7.80
N PRO A 249 -25.67 -30.63 6.54
CA PRO A 249 -24.80 -31.66 6.00
C PRO A 249 -23.36 -31.16 6.07
N GLN A 250 -22.47 -31.99 6.62
CA GLN A 250 -21.03 -31.76 6.50
C GLN A 250 -20.57 -32.04 5.08
N ILE A 251 -19.34 -31.57 4.78
CA ILE A 251 -18.51 -31.74 3.59
C ILE A 251 -18.42 -30.45 2.76
N VAL A 252 -17.61 -29.52 3.26
CA VAL A 252 -16.60 -28.83 2.45
C VAL A 252 -15.29 -28.97 3.23
N ASP A 253 -14.27 -29.49 2.56
CA ASP A 253 -12.97 -29.85 3.12
C ASP A 253 -12.14 -28.59 3.48
N PRO A 254 -11.55 -28.49 4.69
CA PRO A 254 -10.59 -27.42 5.05
C PRO A 254 -9.31 -27.37 4.20
N ASN A 255 -9.01 -28.39 3.38
CA ASN A 255 -7.70 -28.57 2.74
C ASN A 255 -7.35 -27.60 1.58
N ASN A 256 -8.26 -26.75 1.10
CA ASN A 256 -7.92 -25.77 0.05
C ASN A 256 -7.35 -24.46 0.63
N THR A 257 -6.12 -24.55 1.15
CA THR A 257 -5.27 -23.37 1.38
C THR A 257 -4.29 -23.26 0.22
N PHE A 258 -4.54 -22.34 -0.72
CA PHE A 258 -3.59 -22.05 -1.80
C PHE A 258 -2.28 -21.47 -1.24
N SER A 259 -1.23 -22.29 -1.20
CA SER A 259 0.15 -21.83 -1.02
C SER A 259 0.60 -21.04 -2.24
N MET A 260 1.18 -19.84 -2.02
CA MET A 260 1.94 -19.10 -3.04
C MET A 260 3.15 -18.42 -2.39
N ILE A 261 4.12 -19.27 -2.05
CA ILE A 261 5.57 -19.14 -2.27
C ILE A 261 6.07 -17.73 -2.61
N GLY A 262 7.02 -17.24 -1.81
CA GLY A 262 7.79 -16.03 -2.11
C GLY A 262 8.92 -16.31 -3.10
N ALA A 263 9.23 -15.32 -3.95
CA ALA A 263 10.37 -15.34 -4.84
C ALA A 263 11.41 -14.29 -4.39
N THR A 264 12.58 -14.76 -3.95
CA THR A 264 13.78 -13.95 -3.74
C THR A 264 14.91 -14.57 -4.56
N GLY A 265 15.48 -13.78 -5.48
CA GLY A 265 16.70 -14.10 -6.22
C GLY A 265 17.64 -12.91 -6.12
N ASP A 266 18.83 -13.15 -5.61
CA ASP A 266 19.80 -12.13 -5.20
C ASP A 266 20.81 -11.78 -6.31
N SER A 267 21.36 -10.57 -6.25
CA SER A 267 22.67 -10.24 -6.81
C SER A 267 23.32 -9.15 -5.95
N GLY A 268 24.20 -9.55 -5.03
CA GLY A 268 24.96 -8.64 -4.17
C GLY A 268 25.80 -7.61 -4.93
N ASP A 269 26.38 -6.59 -4.30
CA ASP A 269 26.79 -6.50 -2.90
C ASP A 269 26.67 -5.06 -2.37
N PHE A 270 25.91 -4.88 -1.29
CA PHE A 270 26.12 -3.77 -0.35
C PHE A 270 25.68 -4.19 1.05
N GLY A 271 26.50 -5.02 1.70
CA GLY A 271 26.21 -5.57 3.03
C GLY A 271 26.06 -4.52 4.15
N MET A 272 24.82 -4.16 4.47
CA MET A 272 24.35 -3.83 5.83
C MET A 272 22.89 -4.29 6.00
N SER A 273 22.68 -5.48 6.58
CA SER A 273 21.35 -6.07 6.77
C SER A 273 20.49 -5.28 7.77
N MET A 274 19.36 -4.72 7.33
CA MET A 274 18.35 -4.11 8.22
C MET A 274 16.91 -4.42 7.75
N SER A 275 16.39 -5.54 8.25
CA SER A 275 14.96 -5.95 8.34
C SER A 275 13.95 -5.01 7.67
N GLY A 276 13.48 -5.38 6.47
CA GLY A 276 12.48 -4.64 5.69
C GLY A 276 11.23 -5.44 5.40
N PHE A 277 10.08 -4.93 5.86
CA PHE A 277 8.69 -5.08 5.37
C PHE A 277 8.07 -6.45 4.98
N GLY A 278 8.80 -7.55 4.95
CA GLY A 278 8.25 -8.91 4.91
C GLY A 278 7.99 -9.52 6.31
N ASP A 279 8.55 -8.91 7.36
CA ASP A 279 8.44 -9.40 8.73
C ASP A 279 7.19 -8.84 9.44
N VAL A 280 6.40 -9.74 10.01
CA VAL A 280 5.20 -9.46 10.82
C VAL A 280 5.52 -8.55 12.02
N SER A 281 6.78 -8.50 12.47
CA SER A 281 7.25 -7.64 13.56
C SER A 281 7.03 -6.14 13.33
N ASN A 282 6.98 -5.65 12.08
CA ASN A 282 6.95 -4.22 11.78
C ASN A 282 5.56 -3.67 11.39
N MET A 283 4.50 -4.47 11.52
CA MET A 283 3.10 -4.09 11.21
C MET A 283 2.53 -2.95 12.08
N GLY A 284 3.24 -2.50 13.11
CA GLY A 284 2.89 -1.30 13.87
C GLY A 284 3.09 0.01 13.07
N ALA A 285 3.94 -0.02 12.04
CA ALA A 285 4.54 1.12 11.37
C ALA A 285 3.80 1.52 10.06
N ILE A 286 2.49 1.33 10.01
CA ILE A 286 1.61 1.66 8.86
C ILE A 286 0.26 2.13 9.45
N PRO A 287 -0.46 3.11 8.85
CA PRO A 287 -1.77 3.51 9.35
C PRO A 287 -2.72 2.31 9.43
N ALA A 288 -3.55 2.25 10.48
CA ALA A 288 -4.45 1.11 10.68
C ALA A 288 -5.41 0.88 9.50
N GLN A 289 -5.77 1.92 8.74
CA GLN A 289 -6.59 1.80 7.52
C GLN A 289 -5.83 1.29 6.29
N MET A 290 -4.49 1.25 6.33
CA MET A 290 -3.64 0.83 5.21
C MET A 290 -2.98 -0.54 5.44
N ARG A 291 -2.70 -0.93 6.70
CA ARG A 291 -2.07 -2.22 7.06
C ARG A 291 -2.66 -3.45 6.37
N SER A 292 -3.98 -3.49 6.19
CA SER A 292 -4.69 -4.66 5.66
C SER A 292 -4.28 -5.06 4.24
N ARG A 293 -3.62 -4.15 3.50
CA ARG A 293 -3.10 -4.44 2.16
C ARG A 293 -1.68 -5.05 2.16
N CYS A 294 -1.00 -5.11 3.32
CA CYS A 294 0.45 -5.34 3.41
C CYS A 294 0.87 -6.78 3.71
N SER A 295 -0.06 -7.67 4.04
CA SER A 295 0.20 -9.12 4.09
C SER A 295 -0.76 -9.85 3.16
N ALA A 296 -0.24 -10.84 2.44
CA ALA A 296 -1.05 -11.64 1.50
C ALA A 296 -2.25 -12.31 2.20
N SER A 297 -2.08 -12.77 3.44
CA SER A 297 -3.16 -13.36 4.25
C SER A 297 -4.26 -12.34 4.57
N GLN A 298 -3.94 -11.08 4.91
CA GLN A 298 -4.94 -10.03 5.13
C GLN A 298 -5.61 -9.55 3.84
N ARG A 299 -4.87 -9.46 2.72
CA ARG A 299 -5.44 -9.16 1.40
C ARG A 299 -6.46 -10.22 0.98
N LEU A 300 -6.05 -11.50 0.96
CA LEU A 300 -6.93 -12.62 0.62
C LEU A 300 -8.13 -12.73 1.58
N LYS A 301 -7.92 -12.50 2.88
CA LYS A 301 -9.01 -12.46 3.86
C LYS A 301 -10.04 -11.38 3.51
N ARG A 302 -9.62 -10.11 3.36
CA ARG A 302 -10.56 -9.01 3.05
C ARG A 302 -11.22 -9.16 1.69
N LEU A 303 -10.49 -9.68 0.71
CA LEU A 303 -10.99 -10.06 -0.61
C LEU A 303 -12.14 -11.06 -0.49
N ARG A 304 -11.96 -12.16 0.25
CA ARG A 304 -13.03 -13.16 0.51
C ARG A 304 -14.21 -12.57 1.30
N GLU A 305 -13.93 -11.84 2.39
CA GLU A 305 -14.96 -11.21 3.24
C GLU A 305 -15.82 -10.20 2.47
N SER A 306 -15.25 -9.57 1.43
CA SER A 306 -15.93 -8.61 0.56
C SER A 306 -16.48 -9.25 -0.73
N GLY A 307 -16.57 -10.59 -0.81
CA GLY A 307 -17.15 -11.30 -1.95
C GLY A 307 -16.30 -11.29 -3.23
N GLY A 308 -14.99 -11.16 -3.11
CA GLY A 308 -14.03 -11.19 -4.21
C GLY A 308 -13.54 -12.60 -4.57
N ASP A 309 -13.38 -12.84 -5.88
CA ASP A 309 -12.68 -13.97 -6.48
C ASP A 309 -11.15 -13.90 -6.25
N GLU A 310 -10.54 -15.00 -5.78
CA GLU A 310 -9.10 -15.09 -5.48
C GLU A 310 -8.20 -14.87 -6.69
N ARG A 311 -8.71 -15.07 -7.91
CA ARG A 311 -8.02 -14.69 -9.15
C ARG A 311 -7.61 -13.22 -9.17
N ALA A 312 -8.25 -12.34 -8.38
CA ALA A 312 -7.89 -10.93 -8.31
C ALA A 312 -6.51 -10.65 -7.69
N GLU A 313 -6.08 -11.39 -6.65
CA GLU A 313 -4.72 -11.23 -6.09
C GLU A 313 -3.66 -11.63 -7.14
N ALA A 314 -3.88 -12.75 -7.85
CA ALA A 314 -3.00 -13.18 -8.93
C ALA A 314 -2.99 -12.20 -10.12
N ALA A 315 -4.17 -11.63 -10.47
CA ALA A 315 -4.30 -10.63 -11.52
C ALA A 315 -3.58 -9.32 -11.16
N VAL A 316 -3.67 -8.84 -9.91
CA VAL A 316 -2.92 -7.67 -9.43
C VAL A 316 -1.42 -7.91 -9.54
N LYS A 317 -0.90 -9.04 -9.03
CA LYS A 317 0.54 -9.37 -9.14
C LYS A 317 1.05 -9.35 -10.59
N LYS A 318 0.30 -9.95 -11.53
CA LYS A 318 0.62 -9.89 -12.97
C LYS A 318 0.59 -8.46 -13.52
N ALA A 319 -0.33 -7.63 -13.05
CA ALA A 319 -0.41 -6.23 -13.45
C ALA A 319 0.79 -5.40 -12.95
N LEU A 320 1.25 -5.64 -11.72
CA LEU A 320 2.44 -5.01 -11.15
C LEU A 320 3.72 -5.45 -11.89
N ASP A 321 3.83 -6.73 -12.23
CA ASP A 321 4.92 -7.26 -13.07
C ASP A 321 4.93 -6.62 -14.45
N PHE A 322 3.75 -6.49 -15.08
CA PHE A 322 3.62 -5.77 -16.34
C PHE A 322 4.06 -4.31 -16.20
N ILE A 323 3.55 -3.58 -15.21
CA ILE A 323 3.88 -2.17 -14.98
C ILE A 323 5.38 -2.01 -14.77
N ALA A 324 6.01 -2.80 -13.89
CA ALA A 324 7.45 -2.77 -13.67
C ALA A 324 8.24 -2.98 -14.98
N SER A 325 7.85 -3.95 -15.81
CA SER A 325 8.50 -4.24 -17.11
C SER A 325 8.43 -3.10 -18.15
N LYS A 326 7.64 -2.05 -17.89
CA LYS A 326 7.41 -0.91 -18.80
C LYS A 326 7.89 0.43 -18.24
N GLN A 327 8.69 0.41 -17.17
CA GLN A 327 9.32 1.64 -16.67
C GLN A 327 10.35 2.16 -17.69
N ASN A 328 10.35 3.48 -17.92
CA ASN A 328 11.35 4.14 -18.75
C ASN A 328 12.68 4.28 -17.99
N ALA A 329 13.78 4.45 -18.73
CA ALA A 329 15.12 4.67 -18.15
C ALA A 329 15.25 5.97 -17.30
N ASP A 330 14.29 6.90 -17.41
CA ASP A 330 14.20 8.10 -16.55
C ASP A 330 13.31 7.89 -15.30
N GLY A 331 12.95 6.64 -15.00
CA GLY A 331 12.08 6.25 -13.89
C GLY A 331 10.58 6.49 -14.12
N SER A 332 10.19 7.21 -15.18
CA SER A 332 8.79 7.49 -15.49
C SER A 332 8.08 6.29 -16.14
N TRP A 333 6.75 6.36 -16.21
CA TRP A 333 5.94 5.52 -17.09
C TRP A 333 5.22 6.37 -18.14
N GLY A 334 4.90 5.77 -19.30
CA GLY A 334 4.22 6.45 -20.41
C GLY A 334 5.14 7.31 -21.28
N LYS A 335 4.55 7.94 -22.31
CA LYS A 335 5.22 8.70 -23.37
C LYS A 335 4.66 10.13 -23.49
N GLU A 336 3.33 10.29 -23.48
CA GLU A 336 2.64 11.58 -23.66
C GLU A 336 2.17 12.16 -22.32
N PHE A 337 1.68 11.32 -21.40
CA PHE A 337 1.15 11.74 -20.10
C PHE A 337 1.97 11.14 -18.97
N LYS A 338 3.28 11.45 -18.94
CA LYS A 338 4.26 10.80 -18.07
C LYS A 338 3.92 10.92 -16.58
N TYR A 339 3.39 12.06 -16.14
CA TYR A 339 3.17 12.32 -14.71
C TYR A 339 1.90 11.62 -14.21
N ALA A 340 0.82 11.63 -15.00
CA ALA A 340 -0.37 10.82 -14.70
C ALA A 340 -0.05 9.32 -14.71
N SER A 341 0.69 8.85 -15.73
CA SER A 341 1.04 7.43 -15.88
C SER A 341 1.95 6.96 -14.74
N THR A 342 2.94 7.77 -14.34
CA THR A 342 3.82 7.49 -13.20
C THR A 342 3.05 7.50 -11.88
N GLY A 343 2.15 8.47 -11.67
CA GLY A 343 1.32 8.51 -10.46
C GLY A 343 0.38 7.30 -10.36
N LEU A 344 -0.24 6.86 -11.46
CA LEU A 344 -1.06 5.64 -11.50
C LEU A 344 -0.26 4.36 -11.24
N ALA A 345 0.94 4.25 -11.81
CA ALA A 345 1.85 3.12 -11.56
C ALA A 345 2.22 3.05 -10.07
N LEU A 346 2.70 4.16 -9.49
CA LEU A 346 3.00 4.26 -8.06
C LEU A 346 1.78 3.95 -7.19
N LEU A 347 0.60 4.48 -7.52
CA LEU A 347 -0.64 4.18 -6.78
C LEU A 347 -0.97 2.69 -6.81
N SER A 348 -0.67 1.96 -7.89
CA SER A 348 -0.91 0.51 -7.99
C SER A 348 0.04 -0.26 -7.07
N PHE A 349 1.34 0.02 -7.13
CA PHE A 349 2.34 -0.54 -6.21
C PHE A 349 1.94 -0.32 -4.73
N LEU A 350 1.67 0.93 -4.35
CA LEU A 350 1.26 1.31 -2.99
C LEU A 350 -0.09 0.72 -2.57
N GLY A 351 -0.96 0.40 -3.52
CA GLY A 351 -2.23 -0.28 -3.29
C GLY A 351 -2.07 -1.74 -2.88
N HIS A 352 -1.04 -2.43 -3.38
CA HIS A 352 -0.65 -3.77 -2.95
C HIS A 352 0.36 -3.78 -1.77
N CYS A 353 0.67 -2.59 -1.23
CA CYS A 353 1.71 -2.32 -0.22
C CYS A 353 3.16 -2.40 -0.70
N GLU A 354 3.41 -2.33 -2.00
CA GLU A 354 4.78 -2.27 -2.52
C GLU A 354 5.32 -0.83 -2.33
N THR A 355 6.28 -0.69 -1.41
CA THR A 355 7.01 0.56 -1.07
C THR A 355 8.43 0.54 -1.68
N PRO A 356 9.25 1.59 -1.49
CA PRO A 356 10.70 1.56 -1.83
C PRO A 356 11.49 0.38 -1.25
N GLU A 357 10.96 -0.31 -0.25
CA GLU A 357 11.62 -1.38 0.49
C GLU A 357 11.28 -2.79 -0.05
N SER A 358 10.41 -2.86 -1.06
CA SER A 358 9.88 -4.11 -1.58
C SER A 358 10.97 -4.88 -2.33
N ALA A 359 11.21 -6.13 -1.96
CA ALA A 359 12.27 -6.95 -2.57
C ALA A 359 12.16 -7.06 -4.10
N LYS A 360 10.94 -7.03 -4.67
CA LYS A 360 10.71 -7.14 -6.12
C LYS A 360 10.51 -5.80 -6.85
N TYR A 361 9.83 -4.83 -6.22
CA TYR A 361 9.40 -3.59 -6.89
C TYR A 361 10.01 -2.31 -6.29
N GLY A 362 10.86 -2.43 -5.27
CA GLY A 362 11.44 -1.29 -4.52
C GLY A 362 12.11 -0.28 -5.45
N ASP A 363 12.99 -0.74 -6.33
CA ASP A 363 13.68 0.09 -7.32
C ASP A 363 12.69 0.80 -8.26
N SER A 364 11.63 0.13 -8.71
CA SER A 364 10.61 0.77 -9.55
C SER A 364 9.89 1.89 -8.80
N VAL A 365 9.53 1.67 -7.53
CA VAL A 365 8.89 2.68 -6.68
C VAL A 365 9.85 3.84 -6.40
N VAL A 366 11.13 3.58 -6.11
CA VAL A 366 12.19 4.59 -5.93
C VAL A 366 12.33 5.44 -7.18
N ASN A 367 12.55 4.83 -8.34
CA ASN A 367 12.82 5.53 -9.60
C ASN A 367 11.63 6.39 -10.04
N GLY A 368 10.40 5.88 -9.91
CA GLY A 368 9.18 6.65 -10.19
C GLY A 368 8.98 7.82 -9.22
N THR A 369 9.31 7.63 -7.94
CA THR A 369 9.25 8.68 -6.93
C THR A 369 10.27 9.79 -7.21
N LEU A 370 11.52 9.43 -7.52
CA LEU A 370 12.58 10.38 -7.85
C LEU A 370 12.21 11.21 -9.08
N PHE A 371 11.71 10.59 -10.16
CA PHE A 371 11.25 11.29 -11.36
C PHE A 371 10.20 12.38 -11.04
N LEU A 372 9.19 12.07 -10.22
CA LEU A 372 8.19 13.04 -9.78
C LEU A 372 8.79 14.13 -8.89
N MET A 373 9.61 13.77 -7.91
CA MET A 373 10.22 14.72 -6.97
C MET A 373 11.19 15.69 -7.65
N GLU A 374 12.01 15.21 -8.59
CA GLU A 374 12.95 16.04 -9.36
C GLU A 374 12.20 17.00 -10.30
N THR A 375 11.13 16.52 -10.95
CA THR A 375 10.27 17.38 -11.76
C THR A 375 9.62 18.47 -10.90
N ALA A 376 9.00 18.10 -9.77
CA ALA A 376 8.39 19.06 -8.87
C ALA A 376 9.42 20.10 -8.38
N LYS A 377 10.63 19.67 -8.03
CA LYS A 377 11.73 20.58 -7.65
C LYS A 377 12.10 21.54 -8.78
N LYS A 378 12.22 21.07 -10.03
CA LYS A 378 12.52 21.89 -11.21
C LYS A 378 11.41 22.91 -11.50
N ASN A 379 10.16 22.50 -11.30
CA ASN A 379 8.95 23.21 -11.75
C ASN A 379 8.14 23.82 -10.60
N LYS A 380 8.77 24.09 -9.44
CA LYS A 380 8.16 24.74 -8.26
C LYS A 380 6.87 24.05 -7.76
N GLY A 381 6.93 22.73 -7.63
CA GLY A 381 5.83 21.85 -7.23
C GLY A 381 5.07 21.22 -8.41
N LYS A 382 5.08 21.82 -9.62
CA LYS A 382 4.23 21.36 -10.73
C LYS A 382 4.74 20.06 -11.38
N MET A 383 3.91 19.03 -11.42
CA MET A 383 4.17 17.75 -12.07
C MET A 383 3.21 17.53 -13.25
N ALA A 384 3.51 18.15 -14.39
CA ALA A 384 2.71 18.00 -15.61
C ALA A 384 3.56 18.26 -16.87
N THR A 385 3.15 17.70 -18.00
CA THR A 385 3.88 17.71 -19.25
C THR A 385 3.78 19.08 -19.92
N GLU A 386 4.93 19.75 -20.12
CA GLU A 386 4.98 21.02 -20.85
C GLU A 386 4.34 20.85 -22.24
N GLY A 387 3.47 21.79 -22.62
CA GLY A 387 2.76 21.71 -23.90
C GLY A 387 1.58 20.71 -23.98
N ALA A 388 1.32 19.86 -22.97
CA ALA A 388 0.15 18.96 -22.93
C ALA A 388 -1.23 19.66 -22.79
N GLY A 389 -1.30 20.93 -23.18
CA GLY A 389 -2.48 21.77 -23.21
C GLY A 389 -3.26 21.76 -21.90
N ASN A 390 -4.51 21.38 -21.99
CA ASN A 390 -5.49 21.47 -20.92
C ASN A 390 -5.31 20.41 -19.81
N HIS A 391 -4.60 19.31 -20.08
CA HIS A 391 -4.59 18.12 -19.21
C HIS A 391 -3.70 18.23 -17.96
N HIS A 392 -2.97 19.33 -17.77
CA HIS A 392 -2.02 19.51 -16.66
C HIS A 392 -2.62 19.30 -15.26
N SER A 393 -3.90 19.63 -15.10
CA SER A 393 -4.59 19.49 -13.81
C SER A 393 -4.87 18.03 -13.44
N TYR A 394 -5.00 17.11 -14.41
CA TYR A 394 -5.07 15.67 -14.15
C TYR A 394 -3.70 15.11 -13.76
N GLU A 395 -2.70 15.37 -14.60
CA GLU A 395 -1.33 14.91 -14.39
C GLU A 395 -0.80 15.31 -13.00
N HIS A 396 -0.98 16.57 -12.63
CA HIS A 396 -0.50 17.11 -11.36
C HIS A 396 -1.23 16.50 -10.16
N ALA A 397 -2.55 16.34 -10.23
CA ALA A 397 -3.32 15.79 -9.12
C ALA A 397 -3.05 14.29 -8.90
N ILE A 398 -2.96 13.50 -9.98
CA ILE A 398 -2.65 12.07 -9.92
C ILE A 398 -1.23 11.85 -9.34
N ALA A 399 -0.23 12.61 -9.80
CA ALA A 399 1.12 12.55 -9.26
C ALA A 399 1.19 13.00 -7.79
N THR A 400 0.48 14.07 -7.43
CA THR A 400 0.41 14.54 -6.03
C THR A 400 -0.27 13.52 -5.13
N TYR A 401 -1.34 12.86 -5.59
CA TYR A 401 -2.00 11.80 -4.85
C TYR A 401 -1.01 10.65 -4.56
N ALA A 402 -0.31 10.14 -5.58
CA ALA A 402 0.68 9.08 -5.42
C ALA A 402 1.75 9.42 -4.37
N LEU A 403 2.32 10.64 -4.43
CA LEU A 403 3.33 11.09 -3.47
C LEU A 403 2.78 11.26 -2.04
N CYS A 404 1.51 11.68 -1.87
CA CYS A 404 0.87 11.76 -0.56
C CYS A 404 0.65 10.37 0.06
N GLU A 405 0.22 9.39 -0.75
CA GLU A 405 0.01 8.02 -0.27
C GLU A 405 1.35 7.35 0.09
N LEU A 406 2.38 7.54 -0.74
CA LEU A 406 3.76 7.11 -0.46
C LEU A 406 4.32 7.74 0.83
N TYR A 407 4.17 9.06 0.99
CA TYR A 407 4.62 9.74 2.22
C TYR A 407 3.93 9.18 3.46
N THR A 408 2.63 8.88 3.37
CA THR A 408 1.86 8.32 4.48
C THR A 408 2.39 6.94 4.88
N MET A 409 2.73 6.09 3.91
CA MET A 409 3.29 4.75 4.19
C MET A 409 4.73 4.81 4.70
N THR A 410 5.58 5.62 4.08
CA THR A 410 7.01 5.73 4.44
C THR A 410 7.26 6.48 5.75
N LYS A 411 6.42 7.46 6.10
CA LYS A 411 6.48 8.14 7.40
C LYS A 411 6.21 7.19 8.56
N GLU A 412 5.10 6.46 8.51
CA GLU A 412 4.73 5.56 9.60
C GLU A 412 5.75 4.42 9.72
N SER A 413 6.40 4.00 8.62
CA SER A 413 7.47 2.98 8.61
C SER A 413 8.77 3.41 9.32
N GLY A 414 8.90 4.69 9.69
CA GLY A 414 10.13 5.29 10.20
C GLY A 414 11.19 5.56 9.13
N ARG A 415 10.90 5.31 7.85
CA ARG A 415 11.81 5.44 6.70
C ARG A 415 11.38 6.60 5.79
N GLU A 416 11.26 7.80 6.37
CA GLU A 416 10.85 9.02 5.66
C GLU A 416 11.75 9.32 4.45
N ILE A 417 11.16 9.53 3.27
CA ILE A 417 11.89 9.94 2.06
C ILE A 417 12.35 11.40 2.21
N PRO A 418 13.67 11.70 2.19
CA PRO A 418 14.17 13.05 2.41
C PRO A 418 13.59 14.07 1.41
N ARG A 419 13.16 15.22 1.93
CA ARG A 419 12.55 16.34 1.17
C ARG A 419 11.14 16.08 0.60
N LEU A 420 10.58 14.88 0.69
CA LEU A 420 9.24 14.58 0.16
C LEU A 420 8.15 15.49 0.75
N GLU A 421 8.19 15.78 2.05
CA GLU A 421 7.26 16.72 2.69
C GLU A 421 7.31 18.15 2.08
N ASN A 422 8.50 18.63 1.70
CA ASN A 422 8.63 19.93 1.04
C ASN A 422 8.08 19.90 -0.39
N THR A 423 8.36 18.83 -1.14
CA THR A 423 7.76 18.59 -2.46
C THR A 423 6.24 18.56 -2.38
N LEU A 424 5.68 17.87 -1.37
CA LEU A 424 4.24 17.82 -1.14
C LEU A 424 3.64 19.18 -0.77
N ARG A 425 4.33 19.98 0.06
CA ARG A 425 3.86 21.32 0.44
C ARG A 425 3.66 22.22 -0.78
N ASP A 426 4.59 22.19 -1.73
CA ASP A 426 4.50 22.98 -2.95
C ASP A 426 3.46 22.38 -3.93
N ALA A 427 3.44 21.06 -4.11
CA ALA A 427 2.51 20.37 -5.02
C ALA A 427 1.04 20.45 -4.58
N VAL A 428 0.76 20.26 -3.29
CA VAL A 428 -0.58 20.40 -2.69
C VAL A 428 -1.02 21.87 -2.73
N GLY A 429 -0.10 22.81 -2.53
CA GLY A 429 -0.35 24.25 -2.65
C GLY A 429 -0.93 24.62 -4.03
N ILE A 430 -0.35 24.11 -5.12
CA ILE A 430 -0.87 24.31 -6.49
C ILE A 430 -2.31 23.82 -6.64
N ILE A 431 -2.69 22.70 -6.01
CA ILE A 431 -4.06 22.19 -6.08
C ILE A 431 -5.01 23.13 -5.32
N VAL A 432 -4.62 23.60 -4.13
CA VAL A 432 -5.43 24.54 -3.32
C VAL A 432 -5.60 25.89 -4.03
N ASP A 433 -4.53 26.45 -4.60
CA ASP A 433 -4.54 27.75 -5.28
C ASP A 433 -5.22 27.71 -6.66
N GLY A 434 -5.22 26.54 -7.30
CA GLY A 434 -5.92 26.27 -8.56
C GLY A 434 -7.43 26.00 -8.43
N GLN A 435 -8.01 26.11 -7.22
CA GLN A 435 -9.43 25.86 -6.98
C GLN A 435 -10.32 27.02 -7.43
N ASP A 436 -11.27 26.74 -8.33
CA ASP A 436 -12.20 27.74 -8.84
C ASP A 436 -13.12 28.30 -7.73
N LYS A 437 -13.62 29.52 -7.91
CA LYS A 437 -14.52 30.20 -6.95
C LYS A 437 -15.77 29.38 -6.63
N ALA A 438 -16.31 28.61 -7.57
CA ALA A 438 -17.47 27.74 -7.35
C ALA A 438 -17.16 26.53 -6.45
N GLY A 439 -15.89 26.09 -6.36
CA GLY A 439 -15.42 25.05 -5.44
C GLY A 439 -14.76 23.82 -6.08
N GLY A 440 -14.97 23.58 -7.37
CA GLY A 440 -14.27 22.54 -8.11
C GLY A 440 -13.02 23.04 -8.83
N TRP A 441 -12.54 22.26 -9.79
CA TRP A 441 -11.37 22.57 -10.63
C TRP A 441 -11.71 22.51 -12.11
N VAL A 442 -10.88 23.15 -12.92
CA VAL A 442 -10.95 23.13 -14.39
C VAL A 442 -9.65 22.59 -14.98
N TYR A 443 -9.69 22.23 -16.26
CA TYR A 443 -8.49 22.00 -17.06
C TYR A 443 -7.50 23.16 -16.94
N GLY A 444 -6.21 22.82 -16.81
CA GLY A 444 -5.11 23.79 -16.74
C GLY A 444 -5.09 24.75 -15.53
N TYR A 445 -5.98 24.57 -14.54
CA TYR A 445 -6.18 25.53 -13.43
C TYR A 445 -6.51 26.96 -13.90
N ALA A 446 -7.24 27.10 -15.01
CA ALA A 446 -7.68 28.37 -15.58
C ALA A 446 -8.73 29.08 -14.70
N ASN A 447 -8.28 29.74 -13.63
CA ASN A 447 -9.11 30.52 -12.71
C ASN A 447 -9.90 31.61 -13.44
N GLY A 448 -11.23 31.50 -13.46
CA GLY A 448 -12.11 32.54 -14.02
C GLY A 448 -13.41 32.04 -14.67
N GLY A 449 -13.52 30.74 -14.98
CA GLY A 449 -14.71 30.19 -15.65
C GLY A 449 -15.95 30.08 -14.77
N ASN A 450 -15.80 30.00 -13.43
CA ASN A 450 -16.90 29.78 -12.47
C ASN A 450 -17.74 28.53 -12.76
N ASN A 451 -17.23 27.63 -13.59
CA ASN A 451 -17.91 26.47 -14.15
C ASN A 451 -16.99 25.22 -14.12
N PRO A 452 -16.59 24.78 -12.91
CA PRO A 452 -15.67 23.66 -12.75
C PRO A 452 -16.24 22.33 -13.23
N ASP A 453 -15.30 21.43 -13.50
CA ASP A 453 -15.46 20.17 -14.19
C ASP A 453 -15.42 19.01 -13.18
N MET A 454 -16.45 18.16 -13.17
CA MET A 454 -16.55 17.08 -12.19
C MET A 454 -15.46 16.02 -12.38
N SER A 455 -15.06 15.77 -13.63
CA SER A 455 -14.05 14.75 -13.96
C SER A 455 -12.64 15.17 -13.53
N VAL A 456 -12.31 16.45 -13.69
CA VAL A 456 -11.10 17.05 -13.12
C VAL A 456 -11.18 17.07 -11.60
N SER A 457 -12.31 17.51 -11.03
CA SER A 457 -12.44 17.73 -9.58
C SER A 457 -12.29 16.44 -8.76
N GLY A 458 -12.73 15.29 -9.27
CA GLY A 458 -12.61 14.00 -8.56
C GLY A 458 -11.16 13.61 -8.20
N TRP A 459 -10.19 13.90 -9.07
CA TRP A 459 -8.78 13.63 -8.80
C TRP A 459 -8.18 14.60 -7.77
N GLN A 460 -8.60 15.87 -7.82
CA GLN A 460 -8.12 16.91 -6.94
C GLN A 460 -8.63 16.68 -5.52
N ILE A 461 -9.88 16.22 -5.37
CA ILE A 461 -10.45 15.83 -4.08
C ILE A 461 -9.73 14.59 -3.51
N GLN A 462 -9.41 13.58 -4.32
CA GLN A 462 -8.58 12.44 -3.89
C GLN A 462 -7.18 12.88 -3.44
N ALA A 463 -6.50 13.73 -4.22
CA ALA A 463 -5.17 14.24 -3.89
C ALA A 463 -5.15 15.06 -2.60
N LEU A 464 -6.16 15.93 -2.39
CA LEU A 464 -6.34 16.70 -1.17
C LEU A 464 -6.70 15.81 0.03
N LYS A 465 -7.52 14.77 -0.18
CA LYS A 465 -7.83 13.79 0.88
C LYS A 465 -6.58 12.99 1.29
N ALA A 466 -5.77 12.57 0.34
CA ALA A 466 -4.49 11.93 0.62
C ALA A 466 -3.52 12.87 1.33
N ALA A 467 -3.46 14.15 0.94
CA ALA A 467 -2.68 15.17 1.61
C ALA A 467 -3.11 15.34 3.09
N HIS A 468 -4.42 15.38 3.36
CA HIS A 468 -4.97 15.39 4.72
C HIS A 468 -4.57 14.11 5.50
N ASN A 469 -4.66 12.93 4.88
CA ASN A 469 -4.33 11.65 5.49
C ASN A 469 -2.84 11.51 5.90
N THR A 470 -1.92 12.32 5.37
CA THR A 470 -0.51 12.35 5.83
C THR A 470 -0.35 12.76 7.30
N GLY A 471 -1.37 13.42 7.88
CA GLY A 471 -1.31 14.06 9.19
C GLY A 471 -0.53 15.39 9.22
N LYS A 472 -0.06 15.89 8.07
CA LYS A 472 0.63 17.19 7.96
C LYS A 472 -0.36 18.32 7.69
N LYS A 473 -0.11 19.47 8.31
CA LYS A 473 -0.93 20.68 8.16
C LYS A 473 -0.53 21.47 6.91
N PHE A 474 -0.93 20.98 5.75
CA PHE A 474 -0.84 21.75 4.49
C PHE A 474 -1.88 22.88 4.49
N SER A 475 -1.46 24.09 4.10
CA SER A 475 -2.31 25.28 4.19
C SER A 475 -3.55 25.17 3.28
N GLY A 476 -4.74 25.32 3.86
CA GLY A 476 -5.99 25.44 3.11
C GLY A 476 -6.60 24.15 2.57
N VAL A 477 -6.02 22.97 2.82
CA VAL A 477 -6.53 21.67 2.34
C VAL A 477 -7.97 21.40 2.80
N ASP A 478 -8.23 21.40 4.10
CA ASP A 478 -9.56 21.11 4.65
C ASP A 478 -10.63 22.09 4.13
N ARG A 479 -10.29 23.38 4.10
CA ARG A 479 -11.13 24.45 3.52
C ARG A 479 -11.41 24.21 2.03
N ALA A 480 -10.42 23.73 1.27
CA ALA A 480 -10.60 23.40 -0.14
C ALA A 480 -11.51 22.18 -0.29
N LEU A 481 -11.38 21.16 0.55
CA LEU A 481 -12.27 20.00 0.58
C LEU A 481 -13.72 20.39 0.93
N ASP A 482 -13.97 21.18 1.98
CA ASP A 482 -15.30 21.67 2.36
C ASP A 482 -15.98 22.44 1.21
N LYS A 483 -15.21 23.29 0.52
CA LYS A 483 -15.68 24.05 -0.64
C LYS A 483 -15.91 23.14 -1.86
N ALA A 484 -15.09 22.11 -2.05
CA ALA A 484 -15.27 21.12 -3.10
C ALA A 484 -16.53 20.29 -2.89
N ILE A 485 -16.83 19.87 -1.66
CA ILE A 485 -18.08 19.19 -1.31
C ILE A 485 -19.30 20.09 -1.53
N SER A 486 -19.19 21.38 -1.17
CA SER A 486 -20.21 22.39 -1.48
C SER A 486 -20.45 22.57 -2.98
N TYR A 487 -19.44 22.33 -3.82
CA TYR A 487 -19.56 22.27 -5.28
C TYR A 487 -20.18 20.94 -5.75
N VAL A 488 -19.67 19.81 -5.27
CA VAL A 488 -20.13 18.46 -5.64
C VAL A 488 -21.63 18.33 -5.43
N LYS A 489 -22.17 18.82 -4.31
CA LYS A 489 -23.63 18.85 -4.07
C LYS A 489 -24.40 19.61 -5.17
N LYS A 490 -23.95 20.80 -5.56
CA LYS A 490 -24.56 21.62 -6.65
C LYS A 490 -24.40 21.01 -8.04
N ALA A 491 -23.39 20.16 -8.22
CA ALA A 491 -23.12 19.44 -9.47
C ALA A 491 -23.97 18.18 -9.64
N GLN A 492 -24.74 17.76 -8.64
CA GLN A 492 -25.80 16.76 -8.82
C GLN A 492 -26.94 17.33 -9.68
N ASP A 493 -27.56 16.50 -10.51
CA ASP A 493 -28.79 16.79 -11.25
C ASP A 493 -29.99 16.45 -10.35
N ASP A 494 -30.69 17.49 -9.90
CA ASP A 494 -31.84 17.37 -8.98
C ASP A 494 -32.98 16.49 -9.53
N LYS A 495 -33.05 16.28 -10.85
CA LYS A 495 -34.13 15.51 -11.49
C LYS A 495 -33.91 14.00 -11.46
N ASN A 496 -32.66 13.55 -11.53
CA ASN A 496 -32.35 12.11 -11.66
C ASN A 496 -31.31 11.58 -10.66
N GLY A 497 -30.57 12.45 -9.96
CA GLY A 497 -29.55 12.05 -8.98
C GLY A 497 -28.16 11.80 -9.54
N GLY A 498 -27.96 11.83 -10.86
CA GLY A 498 -26.63 11.70 -11.48
C GLY A 498 -25.82 12.99 -11.42
N TRP A 499 -24.51 12.91 -11.68
CA TRP A 499 -23.64 14.11 -11.69
C TRP A 499 -23.45 14.71 -13.08
N LYS A 500 -23.59 16.04 -13.15
CA LYS A 500 -23.38 16.83 -14.37
C LYS A 500 -21.88 17.01 -14.62
N TYR A 501 -21.49 17.20 -15.87
CA TYR A 501 -20.09 17.48 -16.24
C TYR A 501 -19.65 18.86 -15.75
N ARG A 502 -20.57 19.84 -15.80
CA ARG A 502 -20.39 21.26 -15.44
C ARG A 502 -21.64 21.79 -14.71
N LEU A 503 -21.51 22.94 -14.04
CA LEU A 503 -22.64 23.60 -13.39
C LEU A 503 -23.54 24.34 -14.40
N VAL A 504 -22.94 24.88 -15.47
CA VAL A 504 -23.59 25.73 -16.47
C VAL A 504 -23.29 25.20 -17.88
N GLY A 505 -24.29 25.21 -18.76
CA GLY A 505 -24.18 24.79 -20.16
C GLY A 505 -25.18 23.70 -20.54
N GLU A 506 -25.15 23.28 -21.80
CA GLU A 506 -26.09 22.29 -22.35
C GLU A 506 -25.93 20.89 -21.73
N GLU A 507 -24.74 20.55 -21.21
CA GLU A 507 -24.47 19.31 -20.46
C GLU A 507 -25.02 19.31 -19.02
N SER A 508 -26.26 19.76 -18.87
CA SER A 508 -26.97 19.94 -17.59
C SER A 508 -27.60 18.67 -17.02
N THR A 509 -27.37 17.51 -17.63
CA THR A 509 -27.92 16.21 -17.21
C THR A 509 -26.88 15.34 -16.51
N GLY A 510 -27.32 14.56 -15.52
CA GLY A 510 -26.51 13.56 -14.83
C GLY A 510 -25.94 12.49 -15.79
N LYS A 511 -24.65 12.18 -15.69
CA LYS A 511 -23.94 11.18 -16.51
C LYS A 511 -23.41 10.01 -15.66
N PRO A 512 -23.69 8.73 -16.02
CA PRO A 512 -23.17 7.56 -15.29
C PRO A 512 -21.64 7.46 -15.22
N THR A 513 -20.94 8.14 -16.14
CA THR A 513 -19.48 8.23 -16.18
C THR A 513 -18.88 9.15 -15.13
N LEU A 514 -19.69 9.99 -14.48
CA LEU A 514 -19.25 10.97 -13.48
C LEU A 514 -19.84 10.72 -12.08
N THR A 515 -21.00 10.07 -12.01
CA THR A 515 -21.74 9.88 -10.76
C THR A 515 -20.91 9.19 -9.67
N GLY A 516 -20.09 8.18 -10.01
CA GLY A 516 -19.17 7.57 -9.03
C GLY A 516 -18.16 8.55 -8.43
N ALA A 517 -17.66 9.52 -9.21
CA ALA A 517 -16.72 10.53 -8.70
C ALA A 517 -17.41 11.52 -7.75
N GLY A 518 -18.66 11.89 -8.06
CA GLY A 518 -19.50 12.70 -7.17
C GLY A 518 -19.85 11.98 -5.87
N ILE A 519 -20.24 10.71 -5.92
CA ILE A 519 -20.51 9.88 -4.74
C ILE A 519 -19.25 9.71 -3.90
N LEU A 520 -18.14 9.29 -4.51
CA LEU A 520 -16.88 9.03 -3.80
C LEU A 520 -16.37 10.28 -3.08
N ALA A 521 -16.46 11.45 -3.73
CA ALA A 521 -16.09 12.72 -3.10
C ALA A 521 -16.86 12.98 -1.79
N LEU A 522 -18.18 12.75 -1.78
CA LEU A 522 -19.01 12.88 -0.58
C LEU A 522 -18.65 11.84 0.49
N GLN A 523 -18.43 10.57 0.07
CA GLN A 523 -18.05 9.48 0.97
C GLN A 523 -16.70 9.71 1.66
N ILE A 524 -15.69 10.25 0.98
CA ILE A 524 -14.35 10.47 1.55
C ILE A 524 -14.23 11.78 2.37
N TRP A 525 -15.22 12.69 2.30
CA TRP A 525 -15.22 13.93 3.07
C TRP A 525 -16.61 14.29 3.63
N ASN A 526 -16.84 13.83 4.86
CA ASN A 526 -17.89 14.29 5.79
C ASN A 526 -19.36 14.18 5.34
N GLU A 527 -19.65 13.55 4.19
CA GLU A 527 -21.00 13.55 3.59
C GLU A 527 -21.47 12.16 3.08
N GLY A 528 -20.81 11.08 3.51
CA GLY A 528 -21.10 9.72 3.04
C GLY A 528 -22.53 9.24 3.29
N ASP A 529 -23.14 9.63 4.40
CA ASP A 529 -24.52 9.25 4.75
C ASP A 529 -25.60 10.16 4.11
N SER A 530 -25.20 11.12 3.27
CA SER A 530 -26.09 12.16 2.72
C SER A 530 -27.07 11.63 1.67
N ASP A 531 -28.24 12.28 1.55
CA ASP A 531 -29.23 11.91 0.52
C ASP A 531 -28.72 12.13 -0.92
N HIS A 532 -27.64 12.90 -1.11
CA HIS A 532 -26.99 13.03 -2.41
C HIS A 532 -26.32 11.72 -2.83
N VAL A 533 -25.66 11.02 -1.89
CA VAL A 533 -25.06 9.68 -2.13
C VAL A 533 -26.14 8.68 -2.52
N LYS A 534 -27.24 8.61 -1.75
CA LYS A 534 -28.38 7.70 -2.00
C LYS A 534 -28.97 7.92 -3.40
N LYS A 535 -29.27 9.17 -3.78
CA LYS A 535 -29.75 9.54 -5.12
C LYS A 535 -28.74 9.19 -6.23
N GLY A 536 -27.45 9.32 -5.96
CA GLY A 536 -26.39 8.94 -6.89
C GLY A 536 -26.36 7.45 -7.17
N LEU A 537 -26.46 6.64 -6.11
CA LEU A 537 -26.50 5.19 -6.23
C LEU A 537 -27.80 4.72 -6.89
N ASP A 538 -28.96 5.30 -6.53
CA ASP A 538 -30.23 5.07 -7.23
C ASP A 538 -30.15 5.37 -8.74
N PHE A 539 -29.34 6.36 -9.12
CA PHE A 539 -29.08 6.70 -10.52
C PHE A 539 -28.13 5.68 -11.19
N LEU A 540 -27.05 5.26 -10.52
CA LEU A 540 -26.14 4.24 -11.06
C LEU A 540 -26.84 2.89 -11.22
N ASP A 541 -27.63 2.45 -10.23
CA ASP A 541 -28.38 1.18 -10.27
C ASP A 541 -29.29 1.07 -11.51
N LYS A 542 -29.82 2.20 -11.97
CA LYS A 542 -30.70 2.30 -13.15
C LYS A 542 -29.94 2.49 -14.46
N ASN A 543 -28.77 3.15 -14.45
CA ASN A 543 -28.11 3.66 -15.66
C ASN A 543 -26.69 3.11 -15.91
N TYR A 544 -26.12 2.33 -14.99
CA TYR A 544 -24.77 1.76 -15.09
C TYR A 544 -24.77 0.23 -14.93
N LEU A 545 -25.03 -0.48 -16.03
CA LEU A 545 -24.99 -1.93 -16.10
C LEU A 545 -23.55 -2.43 -16.33
N GLY A 546 -22.72 -2.38 -15.28
CA GLY A 546 -21.42 -3.08 -15.13
C GLY A 546 -20.68 -3.40 -16.43
N ARG A 547 -20.38 -2.39 -17.26
CA ARG A 547 -19.84 -2.62 -18.61
C ARG A 547 -18.43 -3.22 -18.52
N PRO A 548 -18.06 -4.13 -19.45
CA PRO A 548 -16.70 -4.62 -19.53
C PRO A 548 -15.68 -3.48 -19.62
N PRO A 549 -14.54 -3.57 -18.90
CA PRO A 549 -13.44 -2.62 -19.04
C PRO A 549 -12.83 -2.67 -20.45
N GLY A 550 -13.38 -1.85 -21.35
CA GLY A 550 -12.95 -1.70 -22.74
C GLY A 550 -12.81 -0.23 -23.08
N ALA A 551 -11.56 0.23 -23.22
CA ALA A 551 -11.13 1.59 -23.54
C ALA A 551 -11.50 2.73 -22.55
N ASP A 552 -12.60 2.66 -21.80
CA ASP A 552 -12.99 3.68 -20.80
C ASP A 552 -13.00 3.12 -19.37
N PHE A 553 -11.85 3.27 -18.71
CA PHE A 553 -11.65 2.87 -17.31
C PHE A 553 -12.08 3.95 -16.31
N TYR A 554 -12.41 5.18 -16.76
CA TYR A 554 -12.72 6.29 -15.86
C TYR A 554 -13.93 5.98 -14.97
N ALA A 555 -15.06 5.67 -15.60
CA ALA A 555 -16.30 5.35 -14.92
C ALA A 555 -16.20 4.13 -13.97
N PRO A 556 -15.69 2.96 -14.39
CA PRO A 556 -15.69 1.78 -13.53
C PRO A 556 -14.83 1.95 -12.27
N TYR A 557 -13.68 2.63 -12.30
CA TYR A 557 -12.85 2.82 -11.09
C TYR A 557 -13.52 3.66 -10.01
N TYR A 558 -14.19 4.74 -10.40
CA TYR A 558 -14.96 5.55 -9.46
C TYR A 558 -16.23 4.84 -8.99
N ASN A 559 -16.94 4.14 -9.90
CA ASN A 559 -18.16 3.40 -9.54
C ASN A 559 -17.84 2.20 -8.63
N MET A 560 -16.74 1.47 -8.86
CA MET A 560 -16.25 0.37 -8.03
C MET A 560 -16.02 0.83 -6.59
N GLN A 561 -15.30 1.93 -6.40
CA GLN A 561 -15.09 2.51 -5.07
C GLN A 561 -16.40 3.00 -4.43
N ALA A 562 -17.26 3.69 -5.18
CA ALA A 562 -18.54 4.19 -4.68
C ALA A 562 -19.45 3.06 -4.16
N TYR A 563 -19.54 1.96 -4.92
CA TYR A 563 -20.29 0.77 -4.53
C TYR A 563 -19.62 0.01 -3.37
N PHE A 564 -18.29 -0.11 -3.34
CA PHE A 564 -17.58 -0.76 -2.24
C PHE A 564 -17.74 -0.01 -0.91
N MET A 565 -17.68 1.31 -0.95
CA MET A 565 -17.87 2.17 0.24
C MET A 565 -19.33 2.13 0.75
N GLU A 566 -20.32 1.96 -0.13
CA GLU A 566 -21.73 1.69 0.26
C GLU A 566 -21.89 0.29 0.89
N GLY A 567 -21.26 -0.73 0.29
CA GLY A 567 -21.34 -2.11 0.76
C GLY A 567 -22.69 -2.79 0.53
N GLY A 568 -22.94 -3.86 1.29
CA GLY A 568 -24.19 -4.64 1.29
C GLY A 568 -24.65 -5.15 -0.08
N THR A 569 -25.96 -5.30 -0.25
CA THR A 569 -26.56 -5.89 -1.45
C THR A 569 -26.27 -5.11 -2.74
N ARG A 570 -26.03 -3.79 -2.64
CA ARG A 570 -25.60 -2.96 -3.77
C ARG A 570 -24.22 -3.37 -4.26
N TRP A 571 -23.27 -3.44 -3.34
CA TRP A 571 -21.93 -3.95 -3.61
C TRP A 571 -21.96 -5.37 -4.17
N GLU A 572 -22.65 -6.31 -3.52
CA GLU A 572 -22.78 -7.71 -3.97
C GLU A 572 -23.32 -7.83 -5.41
N THR A 573 -24.37 -7.06 -5.72
CA THR A 573 -25.02 -7.05 -7.05
C THR A 573 -24.14 -6.44 -8.14
N PHE A 574 -23.32 -5.45 -7.78
CA PHE A 574 -22.35 -4.84 -8.68
C PHE A 574 -21.14 -5.77 -8.90
N ASN A 575 -20.53 -6.23 -7.81
CA ASN A 575 -19.27 -6.96 -7.81
C ASN A 575 -19.37 -8.31 -8.52
N SER A 576 -20.45 -9.06 -8.28
CA SER A 576 -20.73 -10.36 -8.92
C SER A 576 -20.73 -10.32 -10.45
N LYS A 577 -20.97 -9.15 -11.06
CA LYS A 577 -20.92 -8.92 -12.51
C LYS A 577 -19.59 -8.30 -12.92
N PHE A 578 -19.17 -7.25 -12.22
CA PHE A 578 -18.04 -6.43 -12.64
C PHE A 578 -16.70 -7.15 -12.47
N GLN A 579 -16.44 -7.78 -11.31
CA GLN A 579 -15.14 -8.40 -11.03
C GLN A 579 -14.81 -9.50 -12.04
N LYS A 580 -15.73 -10.44 -12.28
CA LYS A 580 -15.54 -11.51 -13.26
C LYS A 580 -15.22 -10.94 -14.64
N THR A 581 -15.93 -9.89 -15.06
CA THR A 581 -15.74 -9.26 -16.36
C THR A 581 -14.39 -8.53 -16.48
N LEU A 582 -13.91 -7.92 -15.39
CA LEU A 582 -12.57 -7.33 -15.34
C LEU A 582 -11.47 -8.41 -15.39
N LEU A 583 -11.60 -9.48 -14.60
CA LEU A 583 -10.65 -10.60 -14.58
C LEU A 583 -10.54 -11.32 -15.92
N ASP A 584 -11.67 -11.65 -16.54
CA ASP A 584 -11.73 -12.34 -17.83
C ASP A 584 -11.24 -11.45 -19.00
N ALA A 585 -11.04 -10.14 -18.77
CA ALA A 585 -10.51 -9.18 -19.73
C ALA A 585 -8.99 -8.91 -19.59
N GLN A 586 -8.31 -9.54 -18.62
CA GLN A 586 -6.86 -9.43 -18.48
C GLN A 586 -6.14 -10.21 -19.58
N ASN A 587 -5.12 -9.60 -20.20
CA ASN A 587 -4.23 -10.28 -21.13
C ASN A 587 -3.29 -11.24 -20.37
N ALA A 588 -2.71 -12.22 -21.08
CA ALA A 588 -1.81 -13.21 -20.47
C ALA A 588 -0.55 -12.59 -19.83
N ASP A 589 -0.10 -11.43 -20.32
CA ASP A 589 1.04 -10.66 -19.80
C ASP A 589 0.70 -9.77 -18.58
N GLY A 590 -0.54 -9.85 -18.08
CA GLY A 590 -1.02 -9.05 -16.94
C GLY A 590 -1.64 -7.70 -17.30
N SER A 591 -1.52 -7.26 -18.56
CA SER A 591 -2.07 -5.97 -18.99
C SER A 591 -3.57 -6.00 -19.23
N TRP A 592 -4.21 -4.82 -19.29
CA TRP A 592 -5.58 -4.67 -19.77
C TRP A 592 -5.66 -3.88 -21.08
N THR A 593 -6.56 -4.33 -21.96
CA THR A 593 -6.83 -3.81 -23.33
C THR A 593 -5.74 -4.08 -24.37
N LYS A 594 -6.04 -3.79 -25.65
CA LYS A 594 -5.14 -3.98 -26.79
C LYS A 594 -4.94 -2.65 -27.52
N GLY A 595 -3.71 -2.13 -27.55
CA GLY A 595 -3.34 -0.95 -28.33
C GLY A 595 -2.47 0.05 -27.57
N ASP A 596 -1.54 0.67 -28.29
CA ASP A 596 -0.50 1.59 -27.77
C ASP A 596 -0.89 3.08 -27.92
N ALA A 597 -2.19 3.36 -27.95
CA ALA A 597 -2.74 4.70 -28.18
C ALA A 597 -2.56 5.62 -26.95
N LYS A 598 -1.53 6.47 -27.00
CA LYS A 598 -1.28 7.54 -26.00
C LYS A 598 -1.35 7.02 -24.56
N ASP A 599 -0.44 6.10 -24.25
CA ASP A 599 -0.26 5.48 -22.93
C ASP A 599 -1.45 4.64 -22.43
N SER A 600 -2.38 4.26 -23.33
CA SER A 600 -3.56 3.44 -22.98
C SER A 600 -3.22 2.14 -22.27
N LEU A 601 -2.17 1.44 -22.70
CA LEU A 601 -1.83 0.13 -22.14
C LEU A 601 -1.39 0.21 -20.67
N ILE A 602 -0.51 1.17 -20.34
CA ILE A 602 -0.07 1.41 -18.96
C ILE A 602 -1.21 1.95 -18.10
N ARG A 603 -1.92 2.96 -18.60
CA ARG A 603 -3.06 3.55 -17.88
C ARG A 603 -4.10 2.47 -17.57
N ASN A 604 -4.58 1.74 -18.57
CA ASN A 604 -5.64 0.75 -18.37
C ASN A 604 -5.18 -0.41 -17.47
N THR A 605 -3.90 -0.80 -17.52
CA THR A 605 -3.36 -1.83 -16.62
C THR A 605 -3.31 -1.36 -15.17
N ALA A 606 -2.81 -0.14 -14.92
CA ALA A 606 -2.85 0.45 -13.59
C ALA A 606 -4.29 0.60 -13.07
N TRP A 607 -5.23 1.08 -13.88
CA TRP A 607 -6.63 1.18 -13.46
C TRP A 607 -7.26 -0.20 -13.19
N GLY A 608 -6.89 -1.24 -13.95
CA GLY A 608 -7.27 -2.63 -13.68
C GLY A 608 -6.79 -3.12 -12.31
N ALA A 609 -5.51 -2.91 -11.99
CA ALA A 609 -4.93 -3.20 -10.68
C ALA A 609 -5.65 -2.42 -9.55
N LEU A 610 -5.75 -1.09 -9.68
CA LEU A 610 -6.41 -0.20 -8.72
C LEU A 610 -7.85 -0.61 -8.40
N MET A 611 -8.62 -1.11 -9.39
CA MET A 611 -9.97 -1.62 -9.18
C MET A 611 -9.99 -2.95 -8.42
N LEU A 612 -9.04 -3.84 -8.66
CA LEU A 612 -8.88 -5.11 -7.95
C LEU A 612 -8.23 -4.96 -6.56
N GLU A 613 -7.61 -3.81 -6.27
CA GLU A 613 -7.07 -3.50 -4.95
C GLU A 613 -8.14 -3.01 -3.96
N VAL A 614 -9.30 -2.56 -4.45
CA VAL A 614 -10.36 -1.92 -3.65
C VAL A 614 -10.71 -2.74 -2.39
N TYR A 615 -10.80 -4.08 -2.51
CA TYR A 615 -11.17 -5.00 -1.43
C TYR A 615 -10.31 -4.90 -0.17
N TYR A 616 -9.03 -4.51 -0.30
CA TYR A 616 -8.08 -4.44 0.82
C TYR A 616 -7.44 -3.06 1.01
N ARG A 617 -7.54 -2.19 -0.02
CA ARG A 617 -7.01 -0.82 -0.02
C ARG A 617 -7.84 0.13 0.84
N TYR A 618 -9.16 -0.07 0.87
CA TYR A 618 -10.12 0.76 1.60
C TYR A 618 -10.84 -0.07 2.67
N LEU A 619 -11.39 0.60 3.69
CA LEU A 619 -12.28 0.00 4.68
C LEU A 619 -13.73 0.31 4.30
N PRO A 620 -14.61 -0.70 4.13
CA PRO A 620 -16.05 -0.48 3.96
C PRO A 620 -16.63 0.39 5.09
N THR A 621 -17.71 1.13 4.82
CA THR A 621 -18.34 1.98 5.85
C THR A 621 -19.02 1.19 6.98
N SER A 622 -19.22 -0.13 6.81
CA SER A 622 -19.60 -1.06 7.88
C SER A 622 -18.45 -1.40 8.83
N ASP A 623 -17.20 -1.40 8.34
CA ASP A 623 -15.97 -1.67 9.09
C ASP A 623 -15.50 -0.43 9.88
N LYS A 624 -16.42 0.21 10.62
CA LYS A 624 -16.07 1.32 11.54
C LYS A 624 -15.22 0.78 12.68
N VAL A 625 -13.90 0.87 12.51
CA VAL A 625 -12.88 0.48 13.50
C VAL A 625 -13.20 1.14 14.85
N GLN A 626 -13.68 0.35 15.80
CA GLN A 626 -13.94 0.82 17.16
C GLN A 626 -12.63 1.30 17.79
N GLY A 627 -12.53 2.61 18.04
CA GLY A 627 -11.35 3.24 18.65
C GLY A 627 -10.97 4.58 18.02
N LEU A 628 -11.27 4.80 16.74
CA LEU A 628 -11.07 6.10 16.10
C LEU A 628 -12.19 7.07 16.50
N LYS A 629 -11.94 7.85 17.55
CA LYS A 629 -12.69 9.09 17.77
C LYS A 629 -12.38 10.05 16.62
N VAL A 630 -13.41 10.39 15.85
CA VAL A 630 -13.39 11.56 14.96
C VAL A 630 -12.96 12.78 15.79
N ARG A 631 -11.94 13.50 15.31
CA ARG A 631 -11.39 14.72 15.90
C ARG A 631 -11.17 15.73 14.79
#